data_AF-A0A7Y5X0F1-F1
#
_entry.id   AF-A0A7Y5X0F1-F1
#
_cell.length_a   1.000
_cell.length_b   1.000
_cell.length_c   1.000
_cell.angle_alpha   90.00
_cell.angle_beta   90.00
_cell.angle_gamma   90.00
#
_symmetry.space_group_name_H-M   'P 1'
#
loop_
_entity.id
_entity.type
_entity.pdbx_description
1 polymer ?
#
loop_
_entity_poly.entity_id
_entity_poly.type
_entity_poly.pdbx_seq_one_letter_code
_entity_poly.pdbx_strand_id
1 'polypeptide(L)'
;MSTSPEPSQRADDQLVTHLSHWLTRQLGNDELRRKVQEIGTDELAPGGRRAVDELLAELGTAVPGERGQLEVLVRETVETLVYGD
;
A
#
# COMPACT_ATOMS: atom_id res chain seq x y z
N MET A 1 5.65 15.91 26.22
CA MET A 1 5.87 15.94 24.76
C MET A 1 4.95 14.90 24.16
N SER A 2 3.81 15.31 23.60
CA SER A 2 2.86 14.38 22.96
C SER A 2 3.38 14.03 21.58
N THR A 3 3.98 12.85 21.42
CA THR A 3 4.39 12.29 20.13
C THR A 3 3.21 11.57 19.48
N SER A 4 2.10 12.27 19.27
CA SER A 4 1.03 11.71 18.45
C SER A 4 1.52 11.72 17.01
N PRO A 5 1.61 10.56 16.34
CA PRO A 5 2.05 10.51 14.95
C PRO A 5 1.14 11.37 14.09
N GLU A 6 1.74 12.00 13.07
CA GLU A 6 0.98 12.80 12.12
C GLU A 6 -0.03 11.90 11.37
N PRO A 7 -1.19 12.44 10.94
CA PRO A 7 -2.21 11.65 10.25
C PRO A 7 -1.68 10.90 9.01
N SER A 8 -0.83 11.56 8.23
CA SER A 8 -0.11 10.98 7.09
C SER A 8 0.72 9.77 7.48
N GLN A 9 1.54 9.90 8.53
CA GLN A 9 2.38 8.82 9.05
C GLN A 9 1.54 7.62 9.53
N ARG A 10 0.34 7.88 10.06
CA ARG A 10 -0.61 6.81 10.41
C ARG A 10 -1.19 6.11 9.18
N ALA A 11 -1.39 6.80 8.07
CA ALA A 11 -1.85 6.17 6.82
C ALA A 11 -0.73 5.32 6.21
N ASP A 12 0.50 5.84 6.15
CA ASP A 12 1.69 5.12 5.68
C ASP A 12 1.89 3.81 6.45
N ASP A 13 1.88 3.85 7.79
CA ASP A 13 2.07 2.68 8.66
C ASP A 13 1.02 1.57 8.43
N GLN A 14 -0.24 1.97 8.24
CA GLN A 14 -1.34 1.03 7.98
C GLN A 14 -1.19 0.37 6.60
N LEU A 15 -0.85 1.16 5.58
CA LEU A 15 -0.60 0.65 4.23
C LEU A 15 0.58 -0.32 4.24
N VAL A 16 1.71 0.05 4.83
CA VAL A 16 2.89 -0.81 4.96
C VAL A 16 2.55 -2.13 5.65
N THR A 17 1.71 -2.08 6.70
CA THR A 17 1.27 -3.29 7.42
C THR A 17 0.48 -4.24 6.50
N HIS A 18 -0.50 -3.74 5.75
CA HIS A 18 -1.30 -4.56 4.86
C HIS A 18 -0.52 -5.08 3.65
N LEU A 19 0.37 -4.26 3.09
CA LEU A 19 1.27 -4.66 2.02
C LEU A 19 2.22 -5.79 2.48
N SER A 20 2.74 -5.69 3.71
CA SER A 20 3.59 -6.72 4.31
C SER A 20 2.83 -8.03 4.55
N HIS A 21 1.61 -7.97 5.09
CA HIS A 21 0.74 -9.13 5.24
C HIS A 21 0.36 -9.76 3.89
N TRP A 22 0.22 -8.97 2.84
CA TRP A 22 0.06 -9.51 1.49
C TRP A 22 1.34 -10.22 1.05
N LEU A 23 2.54 -9.64 1.18
CA LEU A 23 3.80 -10.30 0.82
C LEU A 23 4.02 -11.63 1.54
N THR A 24 3.56 -11.77 2.79
CA THR A 24 3.62 -13.03 3.56
C THR A 24 2.48 -14.01 3.25
N ARG A 25 1.67 -13.74 2.21
CA ARG A 25 0.52 -14.54 1.75
C ARG A 25 -0.61 -14.65 2.77
N GLN A 26 -0.68 -13.74 3.76
CA GLN A 26 -1.79 -13.66 4.71
C GLN A 26 -2.98 -12.88 4.14
N LEU A 27 -2.79 -12.12 3.06
CA LEU A 27 -3.83 -11.40 2.32
C LEU A 27 -3.88 -11.81 0.83
N GLY A 28 -5.10 -11.87 0.31
CA GLY A 28 -5.40 -11.98 -1.12
C GLY A 28 -5.41 -10.62 -1.81
N ASN A 29 -5.43 -10.62 -3.15
CA ASN A 29 -5.39 -9.40 -3.97
C ASN A 29 -6.63 -8.52 -3.74
N ASP A 30 -7.83 -9.12 -3.77
CA ASP A 30 -9.09 -8.39 -3.57
C ASP A 30 -9.18 -7.77 -2.17
N GLU A 31 -8.72 -8.51 -1.15
CA GLU A 31 -8.73 -8.02 0.21
C GLU A 31 -7.70 -6.90 0.42
N LEU A 32 -6.50 -7.02 -0.18
CA LEU A 32 -5.53 -5.93 -0.17
C LEU A 32 -6.11 -4.69 -0.84
N ARG A 33 -6.68 -4.81 -2.04
CA ARG A 33 -7.29 -3.70 -2.78
C ARG A 33 -8.32 -2.97 -1.93
N ARG A 34 -9.23 -3.71 -1.30
CA ARG A 34 -10.28 -3.14 -0.44
C ARG A 34 -9.70 -2.36 0.73
N LYS A 35 -8.73 -2.94 1.45
CA LYS A 35 -8.10 -2.29 2.61
C LYS A 35 -7.36 -1.02 2.24
N VAL A 36 -6.63 -1.04 1.11
CA VAL A 36 -5.91 0.14 0.60
C VAL A 36 -6.91 1.25 0.23
N GLN A 37 -8.03 0.93 -0.42
CA GLN A 37 -9.09 1.90 -0.73
C GLN A 37 -9.77 2.46 0.52
N GLU A 38 -9.97 1.65 1.55
CA GLU A 38 -10.57 2.07 2.83
C GLU A 38 -9.68 3.04 3.61
N ILE A 39 -8.35 2.87 3.55
CA ILE A 39 -7.40 3.80 4.17
C ILE A 39 -7.35 5.12 3.39
N GLY A 40 -7.42 5.05 2.06
CA GLY A 40 -7.33 6.21 1.18
C GLY A 40 -5.90 6.73 1.03
N THR A 41 -5.71 7.64 0.08
CA THR A 41 -4.39 8.19 -0.30
C THR A 41 -4.29 9.71 -0.10
N ASP A 42 -5.33 10.31 0.48
CA ASP A 42 -5.48 11.78 0.60
C ASP A 42 -4.43 12.42 1.52
N GLU A 43 -3.95 11.68 2.51
CA GLU A 43 -2.96 12.16 3.48
C GLU A 43 -1.52 11.74 3.14
N LEU A 44 -1.32 10.94 2.08
CA LEU A 44 0.01 10.47 1.68
C LEU A 44 0.81 11.59 0.98
N ALA A 45 2.13 11.50 1.09
CA ALA A 45 3.04 12.30 0.28
C ALA A 45 2.82 12.04 -1.23
N PRO A 46 3.16 12.98 -2.13
CA PRO A 46 2.87 12.85 -3.56
C PRO A 46 3.46 11.60 -4.24
N GLY A 47 4.62 11.11 -3.81
CA GLY A 47 5.17 9.86 -4.36
C GLY A 47 4.47 8.63 -3.79
N GLY A 48 4.23 8.57 -2.47
CA GLY A 48 3.41 7.54 -1.83
C GLY A 48 2.01 7.41 -2.44
N ARG A 49 1.33 8.53 -2.70
CA ARG A 49 0.03 8.55 -3.40
C ARG A 49 0.13 7.92 -4.79
N ARG A 50 1.11 8.32 -5.59
CA ARG A 50 1.31 7.79 -6.95
C ARG A 50 1.59 6.28 -6.94
N ALA A 51 2.46 5.82 -6.04
CA ALA A 51 2.78 4.40 -5.91
C ALA A 51 1.55 3.57 -5.51
N VAL A 52 0.74 4.07 -4.57
CA VAL A 52 -0.49 3.39 -4.15
C VAL A 52 -1.55 3.40 -5.25
N ASP A 53 -1.70 4.50 -6.00
CA ASP A 53 -2.64 4.57 -7.12
C ASP A 53 -2.26 3.59 -8.25
N GLU A 54 -0.96 3.48 -8.56
CA GLU A 54 -0.43 2.49 -9.51
C GLU A 54 -0.70 1.06 -9.04
N LEU A 55 -0.44 0.78 -7.76
CA LEU A 55 -0.75 -0.52 -7.16
C LEU A 55 -2.24 -0.86 -7.23
N LEU A 56 -3.12 0.10 -6.96
CA LEU A 56 -4.57 -0.09 -7.06
C LEU A 56 -5.03 -0.34 -8.50
N ALA A 57 -4.39 0.28 -9.48
CA ALA A 57 -4.65 0.01 -10.88
C ALA A 57 -4.30 -1.45 -11.22
N GLU A 58 -3.09 -1.90 -10.86
CA GLU A 58 -2.65 -3.26 -11.17
C GLU A 58 -3.39 -4.35 -10.38
N LEU A 59 -3.75 -4.08 -9.12
CA LEU A 59 -4.62 -4.99 -8.37
C LEU A 59 -6.02 -5.13 -9.02
N GLY A 60 -6.44 -4.20 -9.87
CA GLY A 60 -7.73 -4.24 -10.56
C GLY A 60 -7.71 -4.99 -11.89
N THR A 61 -6.53 -5.11 -12.49
CA THR A 61 -6.30 -5.79 -13.77
C THR A 61 -5.79 -7.22 -13.57
N ALA A 62 -5.14 -7.50 -12.42
CA ALA A 62 -4.56 -8.80 -12.12
C ALA A 62 -5.59 -9.93 -12.12
N VAL A 63 -5.22 -11.06 -12.73
CA VAL A 63 -6.03 -12.28 -12.70
C VAL A 63 -6.05 -12.85 -11.28
N PRO A 64 -7.15 -13.48 -10.80
CA PRO A 64 -7.17 -14.10 -9.48
C PRO A 64 -6.01 -15.08 -9.27
N GLY A 65 -5.19 -14.81 -8.24
CA GLY A 65 -4.02 -15.62 -7.90
C GLY A 65 -2.71 -15.21 -8.59
N GLU A 66 -2.76 -14.28 -9.56
CA GLU A 66 -1.57 -13.68 -10.16
C GLU A 66 -0.86 -12.76 -9.14
N ARG A 67 0.46 -12.92 -9.00
CA ARG A 67 1.25 -12.17 -8.00
C ARG A 67 2.64 -11.74 -8.45
N GLY A 68 3.14 -12.21 -9.59
CA GLY A 68 4.54 -11.98 -9.99
C GLY A 68 4.89 -10.50 -10.10
N GLN A 69 4.21 -9.76 -10.97
CA GLN A 69 4.43 -8.32 -11.13
C GLN A 69 3.94 -7.53 -9.89
N LEU A 70 2.83 -7.97 -9.28
CA LEU A 70 2.32 -7.33 -8.06
C LEU A 70 3.30 -7.39 -6.90
N GLU A 71 4.11 -8.46 -6.77
CA GLU A 71 5.13 -8.56 -5.72
C GLU A 71 6.22 -7.51 -5.88
N VAL A 72 6.58 -7.14 -7.10
CA VAL A 72 7.53 -6.06 -7.38
C VAL A 72 6.91 -4.73 -6.97
N LEU A 73 5.73 -4.44 -7.49
CA LEU A 73 5.03 -3.17 -7.25
C LEU A 73 4.69 -2.94 -5.77
N VAL A 74 4.30 -4.00 -5.06
CA VAL A 74 4.05 -3.94 -3.60
C VAL A 74 5.34 -3.60 -2.85
N ARG A 75 6.49 -4.15 -3.24
CA ARG A 75 7.78 -3.84 -2.58
C ARG A 75 8.21 -2.40 -2.83
N GLU A 76 8.09 -1.93 -4.07
CA GLU A 76 8.37 -0.54 -4.44
C GLU A 76 7.45 0.42 -3.69
N THR A 77 6.15 0.09 -3.61
CA THR A 77 5.18 0.89 -2.84
C THR A 77 5.56 0.97 -1.36
N VAL A 78 5.95 -0.15 -0.74
CA VAL A 78 6.43 -0.14 0.67
C VAL A 78 7.67 0.73 0.81
N GLU A 79 8.62 0.64 -0.11
CA GLU A 79 9.83 1.46 -0.11
C GLU A 79 9.48 2.95 -0.17
N THR A 80 8.62 3.36 -1.11
CA THR A 80 8.18 4.75 -1.24
C THR A 80 7.46 5.25 0.01
N LEU A 81 6.57 4.44 0.61
CA LEU A 81 5.85 4.84 1.83
C LEU A 81 6.78 4.97 3.05
N VAL A 82 7.84 4.16 3.13
CA VAL A 82 8.79 4.18 4.26
C VAL A 82 9.81 5.32 4.12
N TYR A 83 10.29 5.59 2.91
CA TYR A 83 11.36 6.57 2.68
C TYR A 83 10.87 7.94 2.22
N GLY A 84 9.61 8.06 1.81
CA GLY A 84 8.93 9.34 1.55
C GLY A 84 9.33 10.06 0.26
N ASP A 85 9.83 9.33 -0.75
CA ASP A 85 10.12 9.87 -2.09
C ASP A 85 8.82 10.16 -2.88
#